data_AF-A0A137SR89-F1
#
_entry.id   AF-A0A137SR89-F1
#
_cell.length_a   1.000
_cell.length_b   1.000
_cell.length_c   1.000
_cell.angle_alpha   90.00
_cell.angle_beta   90.00
_cell.angle_gamma   90.00
#
_symmetry.space_group_name_H-M   'P 1'
#
loop_
_entity.id
_entity.type
_entity.pdbx_description
1 polymer ?
#
loop_
_entity_poly.entity_id
_entity_poly.type
_entity_poly.pdbx_seq_one_letter_code
_entity_poly.pdbx_strand_id
1 'polypeptide(L)'
;MKNKLNGRDFITIGIFNAIGIVIYMAVAFAMATTVIGGFIASGVSFMVAATVYILMAVKVKKKGVFTISGTLLGLIALSGGHLPHAVFAVIGGIICDLIIGNYESKGRMIIGYGTFALADFLGTVIPVILFGTASFVERASKWKMSEAQINEALSYFKVSWAVCFGLITFILACIGAFVATRILKKHFEKAGVI
;
A
#
# COMPACT_ATOMS: atom_id res chain seq x y z
N MET A 1 31.43 4.23 -0.95
CA MET A 1 30.25 3.53 -0.36
C MET A 1 29.62 4.44 0.71
N LYS A 2 28.64 5.29 0.36
CA LYS A 2 28.01 6.26 1.28
C LYS A 2 26.47 6.25 1.23
N ASN A 3 25.85 5.12 0.87
CA ASN A 3 24.39 4.97 0.70
C ASN A 3 23.77 3.95 1.68
N LYS A 4 24.19 3.99 2.95
CA LYS A 4 23.51 3.26 4.04
C LYS A 4 22.55 4.19 4.79
N LEU A 5 21.46 3.62 5.28
CA LEU A 5 20.52 4.30 6.16
C LEU A 5 21.23 4.66 7.48
N ASN A 6 20.98 5.86 7.99
CA ASN A 6 21.46 6.34 9.28
C ASN A 6 20.28 6.59 10.23
N GLY A 7 20.56 6.91 11.51
CA GLY A 7 19.51 7.13 12.52
C GLY A 7 18.48 8.20 12.13
N ARG A 8 18.91 9.29 11.48
CA ARG A 8 18.00 10.35 11.00
C ARG A 8 17.08 9.86 9.88
N ASP A 9 17.58 8.98 9.02
CA ASP A 9 16.77 8.36 7.97
C ASP A 9 15.68 7.47 8.59
N PHE A 10 16.02 6.65 9.60
CA PHE A 10 15.03 5.82 10.30
C PHE A 10 13.93 6.64 10.97
N ILE A 11 14.30 7.74 11.64
CA ILE A 11 13.32 8.67 12.24
C ILE A 11 12.40 9.25 11.14
N THR A 12 12.98 9.67 10.03
CA THR A 12 12.22 10.21 8.89
C THR A 12 11.25 9.17 8.33
N ILE A 13 11.74 7.95 8.06
CA ILE A 13 10.92 6.84 7.55
C ILE A 13 9.78 6.53 8.53
N GLY A 14 10.05 6.50 9.83
CA GLY A 14 9.06 6.25 10.86
C GLY A 14 7.95 7.30 10.89
N ILE A 15 8.31 8.59 10.88
CA ILE A 15 7.32 9.70 10.88
C ILE A 15 6.44 9.65 9.64
N PHE A 16 7.03 9.53 8.46
CA PHE A 16 6.26 9.48 7.21
C PHE A 16 5.39 8.23 7.12
N ASN A 17 5.87 7.06 7.57
CA ASN A 17 5.04 5.85 7.61
C ASN A 17 3.89 5.99 8.61
N ALA A 18 4.12 6.57 9.80
CA ALA A 18 3.03 6.78 10.76
C ALA A 18 1.90 7.62 10.16
N ILE A 19 2.26 8.74 9.50
CA ILE A 19 1.28 9.59 8.80
C ILE A 19 0.62 8.82 7.65
N GLY A 20 1.40 8.13 6.83
CA GLY A 20 0.92 7.37 5.67
C GLY A 20 -0.04 6.26 6.04
N ILE A 21 0.24 5.53 7.12
CA ILE A 21 -0.61 4.45 7.66
C ILE A 21 -1.91 5.02 8.21
N VAL A 22 -1.86 6.14 8.94
CA VAL A 22 -3.08 6.80 9.45
C VAL A 22 -3.99 7.22 8.29
N ILE A 23 -3.42 7.84 7.24
CA ILE A 23 -4.17 8.19 6.03
C ILE A 23 -4.73 6.94 5.36
N TYR A 24 -3.89 5.91 5.20
CA TYR A 24 -4.28 4.66 4.57
C TYR A 24 -5.48 4.02 5.29
N MET A 25 -5.43 3.94 6.62
CA MET A 25 -6.50 3.35 7.44
C MET A 25 -7.77 4.19 7.40
N ALA A 26 -7.66 5.52 7.52
CA ALA A 26 -8.82 6.41 7.47
C ALA A 26 -9.59 6.28 6.15
N VAL A 27 -8.87 6.28 5.03
CA VAL A 27 -9.47 6.10 3.70
C VAL A 27 -10.00 4.67 3.53
N ALA A 28 -9.27 3.66 4.00
CA ALA A 28 -9.70 2.27 3.88
C ALA A 28 -11.00 2.02 4.63
N PHE A 29 -11.14 2.54 5.85
CA PHE A 29 -12.38 2.44 6.63
C PHE A 29 -13.54 3.19 5.98
N ALA A 30 -13.30 4.37 5.40
CA ALA A 30 -14.34 5.10 4.68
C ALA A 30 -14.84 4.31 3.44
N MET A 31 -13.93 3.66 2.72
CA MET A 31 -14.25 2.87 1.54
C MET A 31 -14.89 1.51 1.88
N ALA A 32 -14.54 0.91 3.01
CA ALA A 32 -15.03 -0.41 3.44
C ALA A 32 -16.50 -0.42 3.91
N THR A 33 -17.25 0.67 3.69
CA THR A 33 -18.69 0.77 3.95
C THR A 33 -19.54 -0.07 2.99
N THR A 34 -18.98 -0.46 1.84
CA THR A 34 -19.60 -1.35 0.85
C THR A 34 -18.65 -2.50 0.49
N VAL A 35 -19.19 -3.62 -0.02
CA VAL A 35 -18.38 -4.77 -0.44
C VAL A 35 -17.37 -4.38 -1.52
N ILE A 36 -17.85 -3.76 -2.61
CA ILE A 36 -16.99 -3.28 -3.70
C ILE A 36 -15.97 -2.25 -3.18
N GLY A 37 -16.41 -1.35 -2.31
CA GLY A 37 -15.54 -0.36 -1.69
C GLY A 37 -14.39 -0.99 -0.92
N GLY A 38 -14.61 -2.14 -0.25
CA GLY A 38 -13.55 -2.93 0.40
C GLY A 38 -12.47 -3.45 -0.56
N PHE A 39 -12.83 -3.86 -1.78
CA PHE A 39 -11.86 -4.33 -2.79
C PHE A 39 -11.08 -3.18 -3.45
N ILE A 40 -11.68 -1.99 -3.54
CA ILE A 40 -11.05 -0.80 -4.13
C ILE A 40 -10.31 0.04 -3.05
N ALA A 41 -10.59 -0.21 -1.77
CA ALA A 41 -10.06 0.54 -0.64
C ALA A 41 -8.54 0.71 -0.67
N SER A 42 -7.80 -0.38 -0.85
CA SER A 42 -6.32 -0.34 -0.88
C SER A 42 -5.81 0.63 -1.97
N GLY A 43 -6.36 0.55 -3.18
CA GLY A 43 -6.01 1.45 -4.29
C GLY A 43 -6.26 2.93 -3.99
N VAL A 44 -7.42 3.28 -3.44
CA VAL A 44 -7.76 4.67 -3.09
C VAL A 44 -6.90 5.14 -1.91
N SER A 45 -6.70 4.30 -0.91
CA SER A 45 -5.86 4.60 0.25
C SER A 45 -4.42 4.89 -0.15
N PHE A 46 -3.81 4.06 -1.01
CA PHE A 46 -2.47 4.34 -1.54
C PHE A 46 -2.46 5.55 -2.46
N MET A 47 -3.51 5.80 -3.24
CA MET A 47 -3.60 7.03 -4.05
C MET A 47 -3.52 8.29 -3.18
N VAL A 48 -4.24 8.34 -2.05
CA VAL A 48 -4.23 9.48 -1.13
C VAL A 48 -2.93 9.55 -0.32
N ALA A 49 -2.46 8.42 0.19
CA ALA A 49 -1.21 8.34 0.96
C ALA A 49 0.05 8.57 0.10
N ALA A 50 -0.06 8.52 -1.23
CA ALA A 50 1.05 8.66 -2.17
C ALA A 50 1.90 9.91 -1.90
N THR A 51 1.28 11.05 -1.57
CA THR A 51 2.03 12.29 -1.30
C THR A 51 3.04 12.12 -0.18
N VAL A 52 2.66 11.42 0.89
CA VAL A 52 3.49 11.17 2.07
C VAL A 52 4.60 10.18 1.74
N TYR A 53 4.28 9.07 1.06
CA TYR A 53 5.25 8.04 0.69
C TYR A 53 6.27 8.52 -0.35
N ILE A 54 5.83 9.28 -1.36
CA ILE A 54 6.73 9.83 -2.38
C ILE A 54 7.60 10.94 -1.78
N LEU A 55 7.07 11.78 -0.88
CA LEU A 55 7.88 12.77 -0.16
C LEU A 55 8.98 12.10 0.68
N MET A 56 8.63 11.01 1.38
CA MET A 56 9.60 10.19 2.12
C MET A 56 10.69 9.64 1.21
N ALA A 57 10.31 9.05 0.06
CA ALA A 57 11.25 8.51 -0.92
C ALA A 57 12.22 9.58 -1.43
N VAL A 58 11.71 10.79 -1.71
CA VAL A 58 12.50 11.93 -2.19
C VAL A 58 13.34 12.57 -1.08
N LYS A 59 12.94 12.49 0.20
CA LYS A 59 13.76 13.00 1.31
C LYS A 59 14.90 12.07 1.69
N VAL A 60 14.65 10.76 1.70
CA VAL A 60 15.64 9.79 2.18
C VAL A 60 16.55 9.30 1.04
N LYS A 61 16.02 9.09 -0.17
CA LYS A 61 16.75 8.67 -1.39
C LYS A 61 17.74 7.51 -1.19
N LYS A 62 17.38 6.51 -0.39
CA LYS A 62 18.23 5.35 -0.08
C LYS A 62 17.46 4.05 -0.23
N LYS A 63 18.17 2.98 -0.60
CA LYS A 63 17.62 1.62 -0.61
C LYS A 63 17.20 1.20 0.79
N GLY A 64 16.06 0.50 0.87
CA GLY A 64 15.46 0.00 2.10
C GLY A 64 14.31 0.85 2.62
N VAL A 65 14.05 2.03 2.04
CA VAL A 65 12.97 2.92 2.47
C VAL A 65 11.61 2.22 2.36
N PHE A 66 11.32 1.58 1.23
CA PHE A 66 10.07 0.84 1.04
C PHE A 66 10.07 -0.53 1.69
N THR A 67 11.22 -1.18 1.86
CA THR A 67 11.36 -2.42 2.63
C THR A 67 10.96 -2.19 4.07
N ILE A 68 11.48 -1.13 4.71
CA ILE A 68 11.09 -0.76 6.08
C ILE A 68 9.61 -0.37 6.12
N SER A 69 9.13 0.37 5.12
CA SER A 69 7.72 0.76 5.02
C SER A 69 6.78 -0.45 4.94
N GLY A 70 7.13 -1.45 4.11
CA GLY A 70 6.42 -2.72 3.99
C GLY A 70 6.46 -3.53 5.29
N THR A 71 7.59 -3.54 5.99
CA THR A 71 7.69 -4.16 7.32
C THR A 71 6.80 -3.47 8.34
N LEU A 72 6.78 -2.13 8.38
CA LEU A 72 5.92 -1.38 9.30
C LEU A 72 4.45 -1.63 9.00
N LEU A 73 4.04 -1.59 7.73
CA LEU A 73 2.67 -1.92 7.33
C LEU A 73 2.32 -3.38 7.65
N GLY A 74 3.26 -4.31 7.46
CA GLY A 74 3.09 -5.71 7.80
C GLY A 74 2.94 -5.95 9.31
N LEU A 75 3.66 -5.21 10.16
CA LEU A 75 3.47 -5.26 11.62
C LEU A 75 2.06 -4.81 12.02
N ILE A 76 1.52 -3.78 11.35
CA ILE A 76 0.12 -3.37 11.55
C ILE A 76 -0.83 -4.48 11.09
N ALA A 77 -0.59 -5.11 9.93
CA ALA A 77 -1.41 -6.22 9.45
C ALA A 77 -1.39 -7.42 10.42
N LEU A 78 -0.24 -7.73 11.02
CA LEU A 78 -0.10 -8.76 12.04
C LEU A 78 -0.91 -8.45 13.30
N SER A 79 -0.98 -7.18 13.71
CA SER A 79 -1.82 -6.78 14.85
C SER A 79 -3.31 -7.07 14.64
N GLY A 80 -3.75 -7.08 13.37
CA GLY A 80 -5.10 -7.49 12.95
C GLY A 80 -5.26 -8.99 12.67
N GLY A 81 -4.21 -9.80 12.86
CA GLY A 81 -4.21 -11.24 12.58
C GLY A 81 -4.03 -11.62 11.11
N HIS A 82 -3.60 -10.68 10.24
CA HIS A 82 -3.45 -10.92 8.81
C HIS A 82 -2.01 -11.31 8.43
N LEU A 83 -1.58 -12.51 8.83
CA LEU A 83 -0.22 -13.00 8.56
C LEU A 83 0.15 -13.00 7.06
N PRO A 84 -0.69 -13.51 6.14
CA PRO A 84 -0.35 -13.47 4.71
C PRO A 84 -0.20 -12.04 4.18
N HIS A 85 -1.08 -11.14 4.60
CA HIS A 85 -1.00 -9.72 4.22
C HIS A 85 0.32 -9.11 4.66
N ALA A 86 0.78 -9.40 5.88
CA ALA A 86 2.06 -8.94 6.37
C ALA A 86 3.24 -9.42 5.50
N VAL A 87 3.25 -10.70 5.12
CA VAL A 87 4.30 -11.26 4.24
C VAL A 87 4.32 -10.56 2.89
N PHE A 88 3.15 -10.35 2.28
CA PHE A 88 3.04 -9.65 1.01
C PHE A 88 3.42 -8.17 1.09
N ALA A 89 3.14 -7.49 2.20
CA ALA A 89 3.57 -6.11 2.41
C ALA A 89 5.10 -5.99 2.46
N VAL A 90 5.80 -6.90 3.17
CA VAL A 90 7.27 -6.93 3.20
C VAL A 90 7.85 -7.21 1.81
N ILE A 91 7.34 -8.25 1.13
CA ILE A 91 7.77 -8.61 -0.23
C ILE A 91 7.54 -7.44 -1.19
N GLY A 92 6.38 -6.80 -1.12
CA GLY A 92 6.04 -5.61 -1.90
C GLY A 92 7.03 -4.47 -1.66
N GLY A 93 7.41 -4.24 -0.39
CA GLY A 93 8.40 -3.23 -0.02
C GLY A 93 9.77 -3.49 -0.64
N ILE A 94 10.23 -4.75 -0.60
CA ILE A 94 11.48 -5.19 -1.22
C ILE A 94 11.43 -4.99 -2.74
N ILE A 95 10.37 -5.45 -3.39
CA ILE A 95 10.20 -5.31 -4.85
C ILE A 95 10.15 -3.83 -5.24
N CYS A 96 9.45 -3.00 -4.47
CA CYS A 96 9.41 -1.56 -4.68
C CYS A 96 10.81 -0.95 -4.63
N ASP A 97 11.61 -1.26 -3.60
CA ASP A 97 13.00 -0.82 -3.50
C ASP A 97 13.85 -1.24 -4.71
N LEU A 98 13.66 -2.46 -5.21
CA LEU A 98 14.36 -2.97 -6.40
C LEU A 98 13.95 -2.22 -7.68
N ILE A 99 12.65 -1.97 -7.84
CA ILE A 99 12.12 -1.20 -8.98
C ILE A 99 12.63 0.23 -8.93
N ILE A 100 12.62 0.89 -7.77
CA ILE A 100 13.05 2.29 -7.63
C ILE A 100 14.57 2.42 -7.84
N GLY A 101 15.36 1.51 -7.27
CA GLY A 101 16.81 1.47 -7.46
C GLY A 101 17.55 2.61 -6.76
N ASN A 102 17.92 3.66 -7.49
CA ASN A 102 18.73 4.77 -6.98
C ASN A 102 17.90 5.97 -6.50
N TYR A 103 16.56 5.90 -6.55
CA TYR A 103 15.65 6.95 -6.09
C TYR A 103 15.76 8.28 -6.86
N GLU A 104 16.33 8.29 -8.06
CA GLU A 104 16.44 9.50 -8.90
C GLU A 104 15.30 9.61 -9.92
N SER A 105 14.85 8.48 -10.47
CA SER A 105 13.83 8.47 -11.51
C SER A 105 12.42 8.55 -10.95
N LYS A 106 11.71 9.65 -11.29
CA LYS A 106 10.30 9.85 -10.94
C LYS A 106 9.41 8.73 -11.50
N GLY A 107 9.67 8.26 -12.71
CA GLY A 107 8.93 7.14 -13.32
C GLY A 107 9.09 5.83 -12.54
N ARG A 108 10.33 5.51 -12.13
CA ARG A 108 10.61 4.32 -11.31
C ARG A 108 9.98 4.42 -9.92
N MET A 109 9.96 5.61 -9.31
CA MET A 109 9.23 5.84 -8.06
C MET A 109 7.72 5.60 -8.19
N ILE A 110 7.10 6.07 -9.28
CA ILE A 110 5.67 5.87 -9.54
C ILE A 110 5.35 4.38 -9.72
N ILE A 111 6.11 3.68 -10.58
CA ILE A 111 5.89 2.25 -10.85
C ILE A 111 6.17 1.41 -9.60
N GLY A 112 7.27 1.68 -8.89
CA GLY A 112 7.60 0.98 -7.65
C GLY A 112 6.51 1.14 -6.59
N TYR A 113 6.00 2.36 -6.42
CA TYR A 113 4.89 2.63 -5.51
C TYR A 113 3.60 1.92 -5.92
N GLY A 114 3.27 1.90 -7.21
CA GLY A 114 2.16 1.12 -7.74
C GLY A 114 2.30 -0.37 -7.45
N THR A 115 3.50 -0.94 -7.62
CA THR A 115 3.78 -2.34 -7.30
C THR A 115 3.69 -2.63 -5.81
N PHE A 116 4.10 -1.68 -4.95
CA PHE A 116 3.92 -1.80 -3.50
C PHE A 116 2.44 -1.90 -3.12
N ALA A 117 1.60 -1.01 -3.67
CA ALA A 117 0.16 -1.04 -3.47
C ALA A 117 -0.50 -2.31 -4.02
N LEU A 118 -0.05 -2.78 -5.19
CA LEU A 118 -0.53 -4.04 -5.76
C LEU A 118 -0.19 -5.23 -4.87
N ALA A 119 1.05 -5.31 -4.36
CA ALA A 119 1.47 -6.39 -3.47
C ALA A 119 0.64 -6.42 -2.19
N ASP A 120 0.37 -5.24 -1.60
CA ASP A 120 -0.53 -5.09 -0.45
C ASP A 120 -1.93 -5.67 -0.73
N PHE A 121 -2.57 -5.24 -1.83
CA PHE A 121 -3.87 -5.75 -2.24
C PHE A 121 -3.86 -7.28 -2.45
N LEU A 122 -2.87 -7.80 -3.17
CA LEU A 122 -2.73 -9.23 -3.42
C LEU A 122 -2.57 -10.02 -2.12
N GLY A 123 -1.90 -9.46 -1.11
CA GLY A 123 -1.78 -10.05 0.23
C GLY A 123 -3.10 -10.26 0.96
N THR A 124 -4.15 -9.53 0.58
CA THR A 124 -5.49 -9.69 1.17
C THR A 124 -6.38 -10.65 0.37
N VAL A 125 -6.14 -10.78 -0.94
CA VAL A 125 -7.02 -11.52 -1.87
C VAL A 125 -6.50 -12.92 -2.20
N ILE A 126 -5.20 -13.06 -2.51
CA ILE A 126 -4.59 -14.35 -2.89
C ILE A 126 -4.81 -15.44 -1.83
N PRO A 127 -4.62 -15.19 -0.52
CA PRO A 127 -4.80 -16.23 0.49
C PRO A 127 -6.23 -16.79 0.53
N VAL A 128 -7.24 -15.95 0.28
CA VAL A 128 -8.66 -16.38 0.25
C VAL A 128 -8.94 -17.24 -0.99
N ILE A 129 -8.32 -16.92 -2.12
CA ILE A 129 -8.46 -17.70 -3.35
C ILE A 129 -7.73 -19.05 -3.25
N LEU A 130 -6.53 -19.07 -2.66
CA LEU A 130 -5.68 -20.27 -2.60
C LEU A 130 -6.02 -21.22 -1.46
N PHE A 131 -6.28 -20.69 -0.26
CA PHE A 131 -6.53 -21.51 0.95
C PHE A 131 -8.02 -21.66 1.26
N GLY A 132 -8.89 -21.13 0.40
CA GLY A 132 -10.33 -21.21 0.53
C GLY A 132 -10.96 -20.07 1.32
N THR A 133 -12.28 -20.03 1.25
CA THR A 133 -13.10 -18.89 1.70
C THR A 133 -13.45 -18.92 3.19
N ALA A 134 -13.22 -20.05 3.87
CA ALA A 134 -13.57 -20.23 5.28
C ALA A 134 -12.96 -19.15 6.19
N SER A 135 -11.69 -18.81 5.96
CA SER A 135 -10.98 -17.74 6.69
C SER A 135 -11.57 -16.36 6.44
N PHE A 136 -12.17 -16.11 5.28
CA PHE A 136 -12.89 -14.88 5.00
C PHE A 136 -14.26 -14.88 5.68
N VAL A 137 -15.02 -15.96 5.56
CA VAL A 137 -16.36 -16.08 6.17
C VAL A 137 -16.30 -15.92 7.69
N GLU A 138 -15.33 -16.54 8.36
CA GLU A 138 -15.15 -16.38 9.81
C GLU A 138 -14.92 -14.92 10.21
N ARG A 139 -14.09 -14.20 9.44
CA ARG A 139 -13.83 -12.77 9.66
C ARG A 139 -15.04 -11.91 9.33
N ALA A 140 -15.73 -12.18 8.24
CA ALA A 140 -16.92 -11.45 7.83
C ALA A 140 -18.02 -11.56 8.89
N SER A 141 -18.17 -12.75 9.51
CA SER A 141 -19.06 -12.95 10.67
C SER A 141 -18.62 -12.11 11.88
N LYS A 142 -17.33 -12.04 12.20
CA LYS A 142 -16.79 -11.17 13.26
C LYS A 142 -17.03 -9.67 12.97
N TRP A 143 -17.01 -9.28 11.70
CA TRP A 143 -17.35 -7.92 11.24
C TRP A 143 -18.85 -7.67 11.11
N LYS A 144 -19.70 -8.62 11.50
CA LYS A 144 -21.17 -8.54 11.44
C LYS A 144 -21.69 -8.22 10.03
N MET A 145 -21.01 -8.71 8.99
CA MET A 145 -21.52 -8.65 7.63
C MET A 145 -22.78 -9.51 7.49
N SER A 146 -23.78 -9.02 6.77
CA SER A 146 -24.96 -9.82 6.41
C SER A 146 -24.59 -10.95 5.45
N GLU A 147 -25.40 -12.00 5.40
CA GLU A 147 -25.20 -13.11 4.45
C GLU A 147 -25.17 -12.63 2.99
N ALA A 148 -25.99 -11.63 2.65
CA ALA A 148 -25.98 -11.02 1.33
C ALA A 148 -24.62 -10.39 0.99
N GLN A 149 -24.04 -9.64 1.93
CA GLN A 149 -22.71 -9.03 1.74
C GLN A 149 -21.60 -10.07 1.67
N ILE A 150 -21.70 -11.15 2.45
CA ILE A 150 -20.74 -12.27 2.39
C ILE A 150 -20.80 -12.93 1.02
N ASN A 151 -21.99 -13.29 0.54
CA ASN A 151 -22.16 -13.92 -0.78
C ASN A 151 -21.69 -13.00 -1.92
N GLU A 152 -21.97 -11.70 -1.83
CA GLU A 152 -21.47 -10.71 -2.77
C GLU A 152 -19.92 -10.68 -2.77
N ALA A 153 -19.29 -10.60 -1.61
CA ALA A 153 -17.83 -10.59 -1.50
C ALA A 153 -17.19 -11.87 -2.05
N LEU A 154 -17.78 -13.03 -1.75
CA LEU A 154 -17.35 -14.33 -2.28
C LEU A 154 -17.43 -14.38 -3.81
N SER A 155 -18.39 -13.69 -4.43
CA SER A 155 -18.49 -13.61 -5.89
C SER A 155 -17.28 -12.92 -6.54
N TYR A 156 -16.61 -12.02 -5.81
CA TYR A 156 -15.42 -11.28 -6.23
C TYR A 156 -14.10 -11.98 -5.88
N PHE A 157 -14.09 -12.99 -5.01
CA PHE A 157 -12.91 -13.83 -4.74
C PHE A 157 -12.67 -14.86 -5.87
N LYS A 158 -12.53 -14.37 -7.10
CA LYS A 158 -12.19 -15.14 -8.31
C LYS A 158 -10.97 -14.50 -8.95
N VAL A 159 -10.17 -15.32 -9.65
CA VAL A 159 -8.92 -14.85 -10.30
C VAL A 159 -9.19 -13.69 -11.26
N SER A 160 -10.26 -13.73 -12.05
CA SER A 160 -10.62 -12.65 -12.97
C SER A 160 -10.83 -11.31 -12.25
N TRP A 161 -11.63 -11.30 -11.18
CA TRP A 161 -11.89 -10.11 -10.37
C TRP A 161 -10.66 -9.65 -9.60
N ALA A 162 -9.86 -10.57 -9.07
CA ALA A 162 -8.60 -10.25 -8.41
C ALA A 162 -7.64 -9.52 -9.37
N VAL A 163 -7.56 -9.97 -10.64
CA VAL A 163 -6.78 -9.26 -11.68
C VAL A 163 -7.36 -7.88 -11.95
N CYS A 164 -8.68 -7.75 -12.11
CA CYS A 164 -9.34 -6.46 -12.34
C CYS A 164 -9.08 -5.46 -11.20
N PHE A 165 -9.36 -5.82 -9.96
CA PHE A 165 -9.14 -4.95 -8.79
C PHE A 165 -7.66 -4.70 -8.51
N GLY A 166 -6.79 -5.67 -8.80
CA GLY A 166 -5.33 -5.48 -8.74
C GLY A 166 -4.86 -4.43 -9.73
N LEU A 167 -5.33 -4.48 -10.98
CA LEU A 167 -5.01 -3.46 -11.99
C LEU A 167 -5.54 -2.08 -11.58
N ILE A 168 -6.77 -2.00 -11.07
CA ILE A 168 -7.34 -0.75 -10.57
C ILE A 168 -6.48 -0.19 -9.43
N THR A 169 -6.08 -1.02 -8.47
CA THR A 169 -5.21 -0.65 -7.35
C THR A 169 -3.87 -0.10 -7.83
N PHE A 170 -3.22 -0.82 -8.76
CA PHE A 170 -1.96 -0.39 -9.35
C PHE A 170 -2.08 0.97 -10.05
N ILE A 171 -3.14 1.15 -10.86
CA ILE A 171 -3.38 2.39 -11.61
C ILE A 171 -3.67 3.56 -10.66
N LEU A 172 -4.53 3.38 -9.66
CA LEU A 172 -4.86 4.42 -8.68
C LEU A 172 -3.62 4.85 -7.89
N ALA A 173 -2.82 3.89 -7.42
CA ALA A 173 -1.57 4.20 -6.72
C ALA A 173 -0.57 4.93 -7.63
N CYS A 174 -0.45 4.53 -8.90
CA CYS A 174 0.37 5.23 -9.89
C CYS A 174 -0.11 6.66 -10.14
N ILE A 175 -1.42 6.88 -10.26
CA ILE A 175 -2.02 8.22 -10.41
C ILE A 175 -1.70 9.07 -9.19
N GLY A 176 -1.91 8.53 -7.99
CA GLY A 176 -1.57 9.22 -6.73
C GLY A 176 -0.10 9.61 -6.66
N ALA A 177 0.80 8.68 -7.00
CA ALA A 177 2.24 8.96 -7.03
C ALA A 177 2.61 9.99 -8.09
N PHE A 178 2.00 9.95 -9.27
CA PHE A 178 2.21 10.96 -10.30
C PHE A 178 1.77 12.35 -9.82
N VAL A 179 0.58 12.47 -9.25
CA VAL A 179 0.08 13.73 -8.68
C VAL A 179 0.99 14.21 -7.55
N ALA A 180 1.40 13.32 -6.65
CA ALA A 180 2.36 13.61 -5.60
C ALA A 180 3.66 14.21 -6.14
N THR A 181 4.28 13.60 -7.16
CA THR A 181 5.52 14.15 -7.77
C THR A 181 5.34 15.56 -8.33
N ARG A 182 4.14 15.90 -8.83
CA ARG A 182 3.80 17.25 -9.32
C ARG A 182 3.65 18.25 -8.18
N ILE A 183 2.97 17.85 -7.09
CA ILE A 183 2.82 18.67 -5.88
C ILE A 183 4.19 18.98 -5.28
N LEU A 184 5.05 17.97 -5.16
CA LEU A 184 6.42 18.12 -4.64
C LEU A 184 7.25 19.10 -5.45
N LYS A 185 7.21 18.99 -6.80
CA LYS A 185 7.87 19.95 -7.69
C LYS A 185 7.34 21.38 -7.52
N LYS A 186 6.04 21.55 -7.31
CA LYS A 186 5.41 22.88 -7.25
C LYS A 186 5.65 23.58 -5.91
N HIS A 187 5.57 22.85 -4.80
CA HIS A 187 5.53 23.44 -3.46
C HIS A 187 6.79 23.19 -2.63
N PHE A 188 7.41 22.02 -2.77
CA PHE A 188 8.50 21.62 -1.87
C PHE A 188 9.88 21.90 -2.49
N GLU A 189 10.07 21.62 -3.79
CA GLU A 189 11.30 22.03 -4.52
C GLU A 189 11.41 23.56 -4.57
N LYS A 190 10.29 24.27 -4.80
CA LYS A 190 10.29 25.75 -4.82
C LYS A 190 10.51 26.40 -3.45
N ALA A 191 10.17 25.71 -2.37
CA ALA A 191 10.36 26.20 -1.00
C ALA A 191 11.73 25.79 -0.40
N GLY A 192 12.59 25.10 -1.17
CA GLY A 192 13.90 24.64 -0.70
C GLY A 192 13.85 23.55 0.37
N VAL A 193 12.70 22.87 0.52
CA VAL A 193 12.49 21.81 1.53
C VAL A 193 13.00 20.44 1.03
N ILE A 194 13.22 20.31 -0.28
CA ILE A 194 13.81 19.18 -1.01
C ILE A 194 14.63 19.68 -2.20
#